data_AF-S4RJ52-F1
#
_entry.id   AF-S4RJ52-F1
#
_cell.length_a   1.000
_cell.length_b   1.000
_cell.length_c   1.000
_cell.angle_alpha   90.00
_cell.angle_beta   90.00
_cell.angle_gamma   90.00
#
_symmetry.space_group_name_H-M   'P 1'
#
loop_
_entity.id
_entity.type
_entity.pdbx_description
1 polymer ?
#
loop_
_entity_poly.entity_id
_entity_poly.type
_entity_poly.pdbx_seq_one_letter_code
_entity_poly.pdbx_strand_id
1 'polypeptide(L)'
;QQPLEDESHQHRDLLQQNFVDAYDNLTLKTMMGLHWVYAHCPHAAYIMKTDSDMFVKFEVLAKVVLKPELPPRPDYFTGHVKWSISPNRNKKSKWYIPEEFPRTKYVPYCSGTGYKLNVKPVVAPRGGRFSAYKVPFSVCTYKQIVTSHFLPPELRHYWDQLQQNKNSTCGTAKRQRRVSLRARGNP
;
A
#
# COMPACT_ATOMS: atom_id res chain seq x y z
N GLN A 1 24.63 -15.23 -8.85
CA GLN A 1 24.40 -13.77 -8.91
C GLN A 1 24.23 -13.28 -10.35
N GLN A 2 24.92 -13.92 -11.32
CA GLN A 2 24.87 -13.61 -12.75
C GLN A 2 23.50 -13.24 -13.37
N PRO A 3 22.37 -13.94 -13.11
CA PRO A 3 21.07 -13.51 -13.67
C PRO A 3 20.62 -12.12 -13.19
N LEU A 4 20.96 -11.73 -11.96
CA LEU A 4 20.65 -10.41 -11.41
C LEU A 4 21.59 -9.34 -11.98
N GLU A 5 22.83 -9.71 -12.29
CA GLU A 5 23.79 -8.80 -12.92
C GLU A 5 23.32 -8.47 -14.34
N ASP A 6 22.90 -9.48 -15.11
CA ASP A 6 22.34 -9.31 -16.45
C ASP A 6 21.07 -8.45 -16.42
N GLU A 7 20.14 -8.70 -15.49
CA GLU A 7 18.94 -7.88 -15.27
C GLU A 7 19.32 -6.43 -14.94
N SER A 8 20.26 -6.23 -14.02
CA SER A 8 20.75 -4.90 -13.62
C SER A 8 21.34 -4.14 -14.80
N HIS A 9 22.15 -4.82 -15.63
CA HIS A 9 22.73 -4.24 -16.84
C HIS A 9 21.67 -3.84 -17.86
N GLN A 10 20.61 -4.66 -18.01
CA GLN A 10 19.54 -4.44 -18.97
C GLN A 10 18.57 -3.32 -18.54
N HIS A 11 18.12 -3.33 -17.29
CA HIS A 11 17.00 -2.49 -16.83
C HIS A 11 17.44 -1.28 -15.99
N ARG A 12 18.61 -1.35 -15.33
CA ARG A 12 19.19 -0.25 -14.52
C ARG A 12 18.26 0.30 -13.44
N ASP A 13 17.40 -0.55 -12.89
CA ASP A 13 16.38 -0.23 -11.89
C ASP A 13 16.53 -1.03 -10.58
N LEU A 14 17.65 -1.76 -10.43
CA LEU A 14 17.97 -2.54 -9.24
C LEU A 14 18.81 -1.75 -8.24
N LEU A 15 18.39 -1.78 -6.97
CA LEU A 15 19.17 -1.33 -5.82
C LEU A 15 19.44 -2.53 -4.90
N GLN A 16 20.71 -2.86 -4.70
CA GLN A 16 21.14 -4.00 -3.90
C GLN A 16 22.08 -3.54 -2.76
N GLN A 17 21.92 -4.13 -1.57
CA GLN A 17 22.82 -3.91 -0.43
C GLN A 17 23.14 -5.25 0.25
N ASN A 18 24.25 -5.29 0.98
CA ASN A 18 24.75 -6.49 1.64
C ASN A 18 24.04 -6.75 2.98
N PHE A 19 22.82 -7.30 2.92
CA PHE A 19 22.13 -7.92 4.06
C PHE A 19 21.27 -9.09 3.58
N VAL A 20 20.93 -10.00 4.49
CA VAL A 20 20.06 -11.15 4.17
C VAL A 20 18.64 -10.64 3.93
N ASP A 21 18.12 -10.80 2.71
CA ASP A 21 16.74 -10.47 2.37
C ASP A 21 15.79 -11.48 3.01
N ALA A 22 15.31 -11.14 4.21
CA ALA A 22 14.39 -11.94 5.01
C ALA A 22 13.28 -11.04 5.55
N TYR A 23 12.15 -11.65 5.90
CA TYR A 23 10.97 -10.93 6.38
C TYR A 23 11.26 -10.04 7.60
N ASP A 24 12.06 -10.56 8.54
CA ASP A 24 12.44 -9.84 9.76
C ASP A 24 13.38 -8.66 9.46
N ASN A 25 14.05 -8.66 8.30
CA ASN A 25 14.97 -7.62 7.84
C ASN A 25 14.32 -6.57 6.93
N LEU A 26 12.99 -6.57 6.76
CA LEU A 26 12.29 -5.57 5.94
C LEU A 26 12.51 -4.12 6.42
N THR A 27 12.80 -3.92 7.71
CA THR A 27 13.20 -2.62 8.24
C THR A 27 14.53 -2.16 7.63
N LEU A 28 15.53 -3.04 7.50
CA LEU A 28 16.80 -2.73 6.86
C LEU A 28 16.60 -2.38 5.38
N LYS A 29 15.77 -3.16 4.68
CA LYS A 29 15.40 -2.90 3.27
C LYS A 29 14.72 -1.55 3.09
N THR A 30 13.87 -1.15 4.04
CA THR A 30 13.20 0.15 4.04
C THR A 30 14.19 1.28 4.29
N MET A 31 15.06 1.14 5.28
CA MET A 31 16.09 2.13 5.60
C MET A 31 17.09 2.31 4.44
N MET A 32 17.48 1.22 3.78
CA MET A 32 18.28 1.25 2.55
C MET A 32 17.62 2.14 1.49
N GLY A 33 16.36 1.89 1.15
CA GLY A 33 15.65 2.65 0.11
C GLY A 33 15.54 4.13 0.47
N LEU A 34 15.21 4.45 1.73
CA LEU A 34 15.11 5.84 2.19
C LEU A 34 16.47 6.55 2.16
N HIS A 35 17.53 5.89 2.59
CA HIS A 35 18.89 6.43 2.53
C HIS A 35 19.32 6.69 1.08
N TRP A 36 19.05 5.76 0.17
CA TRP A 36 19.37 5.92 -1.25
C TRP A 36 18.63 7.11 -1.86
N VAL A 37 17.34 7.25 -1.59
CA VAL A 37 16.54 8.39 -2.08
C VAL A 37 17.05 9.72 -1.53
N TYR A 38 17.39 9.76 -0.24
CA TYR A 38 17.98 10.96 0.37
C TYR A 38 19.28 11.39 -0.34
N ALA A 39 20.16 10.44 -0.67
CA ALA A 39 21.44 10.72 -1.30
C ALA A 39 21.35 11.03 -2.81
N HIS A 40 20.43 10.39 -3.55
CA HIS A 40 20.42 10.42 -5.02
C HIS A 40 19.22 11.14 -5.63
N CYS A 41 18.20 11.48 -4.84
CA CYS A 41 16.96 12.08 -5.33
C CYS A 41 16.55 13.33 -4.51
N PRO A 42 17.43 14.35 -4.40
CA PRO A 42 17.18 15.53 -3.57
C PRO A 42 15.95 16.35 -4.00
N HIS A 43 15.54 16.23 -5.27
CA HIS A 43 14.40 16.96 -5.84
C HIS A 43 13.12 16.12 -5.94
N ALA A 44 13.10 14.89 -5.40
CA ALA A 44 11.90 14.06 -5.44
C ALA A 44 10.80 14.67 -4.58
N ALA A 45 9.70 15.09 -5.22
CA ALA A 45 8.54 15.65 -4.52
C ALA A 45 7.75 14.61 -3.72
N TYR A 46 7.74 13.35 -4.20
CA TYR A 46 6.98 12.26 -3.62
C TYR A 46 7.76 10.95 -3.70
N ILE A 47 7.61 10.11 -2.68
CA ILE A 47 8.19 8.77 -2.62
C ILE A 47 7.06 7.80 -2.35
N MET A 48 6.97 6.74 -3.17
CA MET A 48 6.07 5.63 -2.91
C MET A 48 6.91 4.37 -2.70
N LYS A 49 6.65 3.70 -1.57
CA LYS A 49 7.06 2.33 -1.33
C LYS A 49 5.88 1.41 -1.53
N THR A 50 6.07 0.28 -2.19
CA THR A 50 5.07 -0.79 -2.27
C THR A 50 5.78 -2.13 -2.34
N ASP A 51 5.06 -3.20 -2.05
CA ASP A 51 5.55 -4.56 -2.25
C ASP A 51 5.35 -4.98 -3.72
N SER A 52 6.14 -5.93 -4.21
CA SER A 52 6.09 -6.41 -5.61
C SER A 52 4.80 -7.16 -5.93
N ASP A 53 4.05 -7.57 -4.90
CA ASP A 53 2.76 -8.24 -5.02
C ASP A 53 1.57 -7.28 -4.86
N MET A 54 1.75 -6.00 -5.17
CA MET A 54 0.71 -4.97 -5.04
C MET A 54 0.32 -4.40 -6.41
N PHE A 55 -0.98 -4.34 -6.68
CA PHE A 55 -1.52 -3.52 -7.75
C PHE A 55 -1.52 -2.05 -7.33
N VAL A 56 -1.10 -1.14 -8.21
CA VAL A 56 -1.14 0.32 -7.99
C VAL A 56 -1.82 1.01 -9.18
N LYS A 57 -2.88 1.78 -8.89
CA LYS A 57 -3.53 2.63 -9.90
C LYS A 57 -2.95 4.04 -9.85
N PHE A 58 -1.91 4.29 -10.65
CA PHE A 58 -1.16 5.55 -10.61
C PHE A 58 -2.01 6.80 -10.88
N GLU A 59 -3.05 6.71 -11.71
CA GLU A 59 -3.93 7.86 -11.99
C GLU A 59 -4.78 8.25 -10.77
N VAL A 60 -5.20 7.26 -9.98
CA VAL A 60 -5.92 7.51 -8.73
C VAL A 60 -4.95 7.97 -7.65
N LEU A 61 -3.76 7.37 -7.58
CA LEU A 61 -2.69 7.79 -6.68
C LEU A 61 -2.34 9.27 -6.90
N ALA A 62 -2.10 9.68 -8.14
CA ALA A 62 -1.75 11.06 -8.47
C ALA A 62 -2.85 12.04 -8.03
N LYS A 63 -4.13 11.71 -8.25
CA LYS A 63 -5.26 12.53 -7.77
C LYS A 63 -5.28 12.65 -6.24
N VAL A 64 -5.00 11.56 -5.53
CA VAL A 64 -4.99 11.52 -4.06
C VAL A 64 -3.76 12.22 -3.47
N VAL A 65 -2.62 12.19 -4.16
CA VAL A 65 -1.34 12.69 -3.68
C VAL A 65 -1.13 14.16 -4.07
N LEU A 66 -1.32 14.48 -5.35
CA LEU A 66 -1.08 15.83 -5.86
C LEU A 66 -2.15 16.82 -5.38
N LYS A 67 -3.41 16.36 -5.25
CA LYS A 67 -4.58 17.17 -4.86
C LYS A 67 -4.46 18.61 -5.36
N PRO A 68 -4.51 18.84 -6.68
CA PRO A 68 -4.21 20.16 -7.28
C PRO A 68 -5.07 21.30 -6.70
N GLU A 69 -6.25 20.98 -6.18
CA GLU A 69 -7.19 21.90 -5.55
C GLU A 69 -6.80 22.36 -4.13
N LEU A 70 -5.76 21.77 -3.53
CA LEU A 70 -5.32 22.08 -2.17
C LEU A 70 -3.88 22.62 -2.18
N PRO A 71 -3.53 23.50 -1.23
CA PRO A 71 -2.15 23.91 -1.05
C PRO A 71 -1.25 22.67 -0.87
N PRO A 72 -0.03 22.69 -1.45
CA PRO A 72 0.98 21.66 -1.18
C PRO A 72 1.09 21.49 0.33
N ARG A 73 0.96 20.26 0.80
CA ARG A 73 1.15 19.96 2.22
C ARG A 73 2.60 19.55 2.40
N PRO A 74 3.51 20.43 2.82
CA PRO A 74 4.78 19.94 3.34
C PRO A 74 4.43 18.98 4.48
N ASP A 75 5.06 17.81 4.46
CA ASP A 75 4.97 16.83 5.53
C ASP A 75 3.58 16.18 5.71
N TYR A 76 3.09 15.49 4.66
CA TYR A 76 1.97 14.55 4.80
C TYR A 76 2.36 13.11 4.41
N PHE A 77 1.79 12.14 5.13
CA PHE A 77 2.00 10.70 4.95
C PHE A 77 0.65 10.02 4.83
N THR A 78 0.44 9.25 3.77
CA THR A 78 -0.85 8.62 3.46
C THR A 78 -0.68 7.17 3.06
N GLY A 79 -1.69 6.37 3.33
CA GLY A 79 -1.74 4.95 3.02
C GLY A 79 -2.91 4.28 3.73
N HIS A 80 -2.85 2.96 3.88
CA HIS A 80 -3.80 2.23 4.71
C HIS A 80 -3.36 2.28 6.19
N VAL A 81 -3.82 3.31 6.91
CA VAL A 81 -3.42 3.58 8.31
C VAL A 81 -4.00 2.55 9.27
N LYS A 82 -3.14 1.98 10.11
CA LYS A 82 -3.44 1.08 11.21
C LYS A 82 -3.38 1.87 12.52
N TRP A 83 -4.48 1.81 13.28
CA TRP A 83 -4.63 2.49 14.56
C TRP A 83 -4.77 1.46 15.68
N SER A 84 -4.16 1.74 16.82
CA SER A 84 -4.34 0.97 18.06
C SER A 84 -4.08 -0.53 17.94
N ILE A 85 -3.13 -0.94 17.08
CA ILE A 85 -2.75 -2.35 16.92
C ILE A 85 -1.85 -2.77 18.08
N SER A 86 -2.18 -3.89 18.72
CA SER A 86 -1.33 -4.53 19.72
C SER A 86 -0.30 -5.46 19.08
N PRO A 87 0.91 -5.59 19.66
CA PRO A 87 1.87 -6.60 19.26
C PRO A 87 1.26 -8.00 19.34
N ASN A 88 1.52 -8.82 18.32
CA ASN A 88 1.05 -10.20 18.32
C ASN A 88 2.01 -11.06 19.15
N ARG A 89 1.50 -11.63 20.25
CA ARG A 89 2.29 -12.47 21.18
C ARG A 89 2.26 -13.96 20.84
N ASN A 90 1.56 -14.37 19.78
CA ASN A 90 1.53 -15.76 19.35
C ASN A 90 2.82 -16.11 18.59
N LYS A 91 3.70 -16.92 19.20
CA LYS A 91 4.98 -17.40 18.63
C LYS A 91 4.85 -18.14 17.29
N LYS A 92 3.67 -18.69 16.97
CA LYS A 92 3.40 -19.35 15.68
C LYS A 92 2.99 -18.38 14.57
N SER A 93 2.78 -17.10 14.90
CA SER A 93 2.40 -16.09 13.92
C SER A 93 3.63 -15.51 13.25
N LYS A 94 3.56 -15.31 11.93
CA LYS A 94 4.56 -14.54 11.17
C LYS A 94 4.73 -13.09 11.65
N TRP A 95 3.82 -12.61 12.48
CA TRP A 95 3.82 -11.26 13.05
C TRP A 95 4.20 -11.25 14.54
N TYR A 96 4.75 -12.36 15.05
CA TYR A 96 5.13 -12.50 16.44
C TYR A 96 6.14 -11.42 16.84
N ILE A 97 5.89 -10.79 17.98
CA ILE A 97 6.78 -9.77 18.53
C ILE A 97 7.07 -10.14 20.00
N PRO A 98 8.37 -10.26 20.37
CA PRO A 98 8.78 -10.65 21.72
C PRO A 98 8.24 -9.73 22.82
N GLU A 99 8.11 -10.27 24.03
CA GLU A 99 7.68 -9.52 25.22
C GLU A 99 8.66 -8.40 25.61
N GLU A 100 9.92 -8.50 25.17
CA GLU A 100 10.93 -7.43 25.30
C GLU A 100 10.49 -6.11 24.65
N PHE A 101 9.57 -6.15 23.68
CA PHE A 101 8.98 -4.93 23.14
C PHE A 101 8.06 -4.29 24.20
N PRO A 102 8.43 -3.10 24.73
CA PRO A 102 7.88 -2.60 25.98
C PRO A 102 6.48 -1.98 25.85
N ARG A 103 5.99 -1.76 24.62
CA ARG A 103 4.70 -1.10 24.40
C ARG A 103 3.59 -2.12 24.20
N THR A 104 2.42 -1.82 24.76
CA THR A 104 1.20 -2.63 24.60
C THR A 104 0.48 -2.38 23.26
N LYS A 105 0.82 -1.27 22.59
CA LYS A 105 0.30 -0.87 21.27
C LYS A 105 1.39 -0.21 20.44
N TYR A 106 1.30 -0.38 19.13
CA TYR A 106 2.11 0.37 18.17
C TYR A 106 1.65 1.82 18.08
N VAL A 107 2.60 2.70 17.76
CA VAL A 107 2.27 4.03 17.23
C VAL A 107 1.50 3.87 15.92
N PRO A 108 0.61 4.80 15.55
CA PRO A 108 -0.10 4.73 14.27
C PRO A 108 0.86 4.64 13.08
N TYR A 109 0.60 3.72 12.15
CA TYR A 109 1.47 3.46 10.99
C TYR A 109 0.66 3.07 9.76
N CYS A 110 1.22 3.23 8.56
CA CYS A 110 0.61 2.70 7.33
C CYS A 110 1.05 1.25 7.10
N SER A 111 0.10 0.42 6.70
CA SER A 111 0.39 -0.95 6.26
C SER A 111 1.16 -0.93 4.94
N GLY A 112 2.46 -1.27 4.95
CA GLY A 112 3.31 -1.66 3.79
C GLY A 112 3.36 -0.75 2.54
N THR A 113 2.54 0.29 2.47
CA THR A 113 2.22 1.08 1.29
C THR A 113 2.52 2.55 1.59
N GLY A 114 3.64 3.03 1.06
CA GLY A 114 4.16 4.40 1.11
C GLY A 114 5.04 4.69 2.32
N TYR A 115 6.08 5.53 2.16
CA TYR A 115 6.85 6.18 3.25
C TYR A 115 7.24 7.62 2.86
N LYS A 116 7.08 8.59 3.78
CA LYS A 116 7.92 9.81 3.89
C LYS A 116 8.19 10.03 5.37
N LEU A 117 9.46 10.26 5.76
CA LEU A 117 9.85 10.48 7.14
C LEU A 117 9.57 11.93 7.59
N ASN A 118 9.18 12.05 8.87
CA ASN A 118 8.79 13.24 9.62
C ASN A 118 7.34 13.75 9.49
N VAL A 119 6.36 12.86 9.66
CA VAL A 119 4.97 13.20 9.40
C VAL A 119 3.93 12.46 10.27
N LYS A 120 2.86 13.16 10.68
CA LYS A 120 1.64 12.57 11.25
C LYS A 120 0.84 11.84 10.16
N PRO A 121 0.47 10.56 10.35
CA PRO A 121 -0.32 9.83 9.36
C PRO A 121 -1.69 10.50 9.15
N VAL A 122 -2.01 10.83 7.90
CA VAL A 122 -3.29 11.44 7.51
C VAL A 122 -4.07 10.42 6.70
N VAL A 123 -5.35 10.23 7.04
CA VAL A 123 -6.26 9.39 6.26
C VAL A 123 -6.44 10.00 4.88
N ALA A 124 -6.26 9.20 3.82
CA ALA A 124 -6.55 9.62 2.46
C ALA A 124 -8.00 10.14 2.37
N PRO A 125 -8.24 11.36 1.85
CA PRO A 125 -9.59 11.88 1.72
C PRO A 125 -10.44 11.02 0.78
N ARG A 126 -11.77 11.16 0.90
CA ARG A 126 -12.78 10.41 0.14
C ARG A 126 -12.51 10.53 -1.37
N GLY A 127 -11.98 9.47 -1.98
CA GLY A 127 -11.69 9.44 -3.42
C GLY A 127 -10.74 8.33 -3.84
N GLY A 128 -9.81 7.92 -2.97
CA GLY A 128 -8.93 6.78 -3.22
C GLY A 128 -8.75 5.91 -1.98
N ARG A 129 -9.12 4.64 -2.09
CA ARG A 129 -8.94 3.66 -1.01
C ARG A 129 -7.60 2.96 -1.18
N PHE A 130 -6.65 3.19 -0.25
CA PHE A 130 -5.49 2.33 -0.08
C PHE A 130 -5.98 1.01 0.55
N SER A 131 -6.00 -0.08 -0.23
CA SER A 131 -6.30 -1.40 0.30
C SER A 131 -4.99 -2.16 0.52
N ALA A 132 -4.80 -2.63 1.76
CA ALA A 132 -3.74 -3.59 2.10
C ALA A 132 -4.18 -5.06 1.89
N TYR A 133 -5.37 -5.28 1.32
CA TYR A 133 -5.95 -6.60 1.07
C TYR A 133 -6.36 -6.73 -0.40
N LYS A 134 -6.52 -7.98 -0.87
CA LYS A 134 -7.04 -8.27 -2.21
C LYS A 134 -8.44 -7.68 -2.37
N VAL A 135 -8.61 -6.88 -3.42
CA VAL A 135 -9.90 -6.35 -3.83
C VAL A 135 -10.38 -7.14 -5.05
N PRO A 136 -11.58 -7.74 -5.03
CA PRO A 136 -12.15 -8.40 -6.20
C PRO A 136 -12.21 -7.45 -7.39
N PHE A 137 -11.82 -7.96 -8.56
CA PHE A 137 -11.70 -7.12 -9.73
C PHE A 137 -13.05 -6.75 -10.33
N SER A 138 -13.18 -5.45 -10.58
CA SER A 138 -14.11 -4.90 -11.55
C SER A 138 -13.52 -3.58 -12.04
N VAL A 139 -13.78 -3.22 -13.29
CA VAL A 139 -13.36 -1.94 -13.87
C VAL A 139 -13.75 -0.77 -12.95
N CYS A 140 -14.96 -0.80 -12.40
CA CYS A 140 -15.48 0.28 -11.57
C CYS A 140 -14.85 0.37 -10.20
N THR A 141 -14.55 -0.76 -9.55
CA THR A 141 -13.83 -0.76 -8.28
C THR A 141 -12.39 -0.28 -8.50
N TYR A 142 -11.71 -0.78 -9.53
CA TYR A 142 -10.30 -0.48 -9.80
C TYR A 142 -10.07 0.95 -10.31
N LYS A 143 -11.13 1.63 -10.78
CA LYS A 143 -11.13 3.08 -11.05
C LYS A 143 -11.13 3.96 -9.79
N GLN A 144 -11.42 3.41 -8.61
CA GLN A 144 -11.61 4.17 -7.36
C GLN A 144 -10.63 3.79 -6.23
N ILE A 145 -9.86 2.71 -6.38
CA ILE A 145 -8.87 2.28 -5.39
C ILE A 145 -7.47 2.74 -5.81
N VAL A 146 -6.60 2.95 -4.82
CA VAL A 146 -5.19 3.26 -5.06
C VAL A 146 -4.38 1.97 -5.17
N THR A 147 -4.62 1.03 -4.25
CA THR A 147 -3.87 -0.21 -4.14
C THR A 147 -4.77 -1.43 -3.93
N SER A 148 -4.30 -2.61 -4.34
CA SER A 148 -4.85 -3.92 -3.98
C SER A 148 -3.71 -4.92 -3.76
N HIS A 149 -3.78 -5.73 -2.71
CA HIS A 149 -2.76 -6.74 -2.40
C HIS A 149 -2.98 -8.02 -3.22
N PHE A 150 -1.91 -8.82 -3.37
CA PHE A 150 -1.84 -10.03 -4.17
C PHE A 150 -2.04 -9.72 -5.65
N LEU A 151 -0.95 -9.23 -6.26
CA LEU A 151 -0.83 -9.01 -7.70
C LEU A 151 -1.41 -10.24 -8.40
N PRO A 152 -2.54 -10.08 -9.10
CA PRO A 152 -3.17 -11.22 -9.74
C PRO A 152 -2.25 -11.68 -10.87
N PRO A 153 -2.13 -13.00 -11.12
CA PRO A 153 -1.44 -13.53 -12.31
C PRO A 153 -1.91 -12.85 -13.60
N GLU A 154 -3.16 -12.36 -13.61
CA GLU A 154 -3.82 -11.69 -14.72
C GLU A 154 -3.63 -10.16 -14.74
N LEU A 155 -2.54 -9.62 -14.17
CA LEU A 155 -2.31 -8.17 -14.12
C LEU A 155 -2.45 -7.50 -15.49
N ARG A 156 -1.91 -8.13 -16.56
CA ARG A 156 -2.05 -7.63 -17.93
C ARG A 156 -3.51 -7.54 -18.35
N HIS A 157 -4.32 -8.56 -18.05
CA HIS A 157 -5.75 -8.55 -18.35
C HIS A 157 -6.48 -7.41 -17.62
N TYR A 158 -6.16 -7.19 -16.34
CA TYR A 158 -6.77 -6.09 -15.57
C TYR A 158 -6.41 -4.75 -16.17
N TRP A 159 -5.13 -4.58 -16.54
CA TRP A 159 -4.64 -3.39 -17.20
C TRP A 159 -5.36 -3.15 -18.53
N ASP A 160 -5.45 -4.16 -19.39
CA ASP A 160 -6.11 -4.08 -20.69
C ASP A 160 -7.59 -3.70 -20.55
N GLN A 161 -8.32 -4.34 -19.64
CA GLN A 161 -9.71 -3.99 -19.39
C GLN A 161 -9.87 -2.56 -18.86
N LEU A 162 -8.96 -2.09 -18.01
CA LEU A 162 -8.96 -0.71 -17.52
C LEU A 162 -8.67 0.31 -18.64
N GLN A 163 -7.79 -0.03 -19.59
CA GLN A 163 -7.49 0.83 -20.74
C GLN A 163 -8.66 0.87 -21.73
N GLN A 164 -9.22 -0.29 -22.10
CA GLN A 164 -10.37 -0.40 -22.99
C GLN A 164 -11.59 0.37 -22.43
N ASN A 165 -11.73 0.39 -21.11
CA ASN A 165 -12.85 1.05 -20.44
C ASN A 165 -12.50 2.42 -19.85
N LYS A 166 -11.42 3.09 -20.27
CA LYS A 166 -10.94 4.32 -19.63
C LYS A 166 -12.03 5.40 -19.49
N ASN A 167 -12.88 5.55 -20.50
CA ASN A 167 -13.94 6.57 -20.56
C ASN A 167 -15.32 6.09 -20.10
N SER A 168 -15.47 4.82 -19.71
CA SER A 168 -16.78 4.31 -19.28
C SER A 168 -17.21 4.92 -17.93
N THR A 169 -18.48 5.27 -17.81
CA THR A 169 -19.07 5.75 -16.56
C THR A 169 -19.45 4.58 -15.66
N CYS A 170 -19.06 4.64 -14.39
CA CYS A 170 -19.46 3.68 -13.39
C CYS A 170 -20.66 4.21 -12.61
N GLY A 171 -21.77 3.48 -12.61
CA GLY A 171 -22.93 3.82 -11.78
C GLY A 171 -22.59 3.74 -10.28
N THR A 172 -23.23 4.57 -9.47
CA THR A 172 -23.08 4.50 -8.00
C THR A 172 -23.70 3.20 -7.48
N ALA A 173 -22.88 2.30 -6.92
CA ALA A 173 -23.36 1.10 -6.26
C ALA A 173 -24.28 1.48 -5.08
N LYS A 174 -25.58 1.16 -5.19
CA LYS A 174 -26.52 1.28 -4.07
C LYS A 174 -26.01 0.42 -2.92
N ARG A 175 -25.75 1.05 -1.77
CA ARG A 175 -25.35 0.41 -0.51
C ARG A 175 -26.49 -0.53 -0.10
N GLN A 176 -26.40 -1.84 -0.37
CA GLN A 176 -27.36 -2.80 0.16
C GLN A 176 -27.29 -2.75 1.69
N ARG A 177 -28.37 -2.28 2.32
CA ARG A 177 -28.56 -2.39 3.77
C ARG A 177 -28.57 -3.89 4.10
N ARG A 178 -27.62 -4.36 4.91
CA ARG A 178 -27.74 -5.66 5.57
C ARG A 178 -29.00 -5.61 6.44
N VAL A 179 -30.07 -6.26 6.00
CA VAL A 179 -31.20 -6.58 6.88
C VAL A 179 -30.68 -7.64 7.84
N SER A 180 -30.57 -7.28 9.11
CA SER A 180 -30.31 -8.21 10.21
C SER A 180 -31.51 -9.14 10.33
N LEU A 181 -31.33 -10.42 9.99
CA LEU A 181 -32.23 -11.48 10.44
C LEU A 181 -32.04 -11.62 11.95
N ARG A 182 -32.96 -11.04 12.74
CA ARG A 182 -33.13 -11.41 14.15
C ARG A 182 -33.79 -12.79 14.18
N ALA A 183 -33.06 -13.78 14.67
CA ALA A 183 -33.66 -15.01 15.17
C ALA A 183 -34.53 -14.66 16.39
N ARG A 184 -35.85 -14.78 16.24
CA ARG A 184 -36.78 -15.10 17.33
C ARG A 184 -37.08 -16.59 17.12
N GLY A 185 -36.63 -17.50 17.99
CA GLY A 185 -37.23 -17.73 19.30
C GLY A 185 -38.35 -18.75 19.09
N ASN A 186 -38.03 -20.04 19.28
CA ASN A 186 -39.04 -21.09 19.38
C ASN A 186 -39.35 -21.32 20.87
N PRO A 187 -40.62 -21.64 21.20
CA PRO A 187 -41.07 -21.90 22.57
C PRO A 187 -40.50 -23.20 23.15
#